data_AF-A0A4Q6AI37-F1
#
_entry.id   AF-A0A4Q6AI37-F1
#
_cell.length_a   1.000
_cell.length_b   1.000
_cell.length_c   1.000
_cell.angle_alpha   90.00
_cell.angle_beta   90.00
_cell.angle_gamma   90.00
#
_symmetry.space_group_name_H-M   'P 1'
#
loop_
_entity.id
_entity.type
_entity.pdbx_description
1 polymer ?
#
loop_
_entity_poly.entity_id
_entity_poly.type
_entity_poly.pdbx_seq_one_letter_code
_entity_poly.pdbx_strand_id
1 'polypeptide(L)'
;MVRLGERPFFSKQTYGEDPIRNSMYGLDFDYRNDFPKMTRWLNKLPFYSTKAMSTITAYGEAAWLQPGHAKEVDFGEGGVAYIDDFEGTRSSIDLRFPLISWTLASVPQNSPDPLGGVRFPEALLKDSVASGYNRAKLAWYNIEPILQEKNNSNNPLQRELTELSKPETRRVLSQEIFPQRTNDLGQGVINTFDLAYYPREKGPYNFQYDVDPATGRLKQPKKAWGGLMRAIDQTDFETNNIEFIEFWLLDPFIRKQGSAGGELVINLGNISEDILKDGKRQYENGLPTPTQQNIPLDETNLAKVPRNPIQVTNAFSNDPEDRPFQDVGYDGATDTAEQRMFANYLNRLGNVVGTSSPVYQAAAADPSADNFKGYRDASFTNKTGILERYKNINNPHGNSPVATSNDQFTNAFTLYPDQEELNRDNTLNEVEEYFQYSIDLKPNMQTSPVNPYITDKR
;
A
#
# COMPACT_ATOMS: atom_id res chain seq x y z
N MET A 1 -45.09 38.40 5.80
CA MET A 1 -44.40 37.30 6.50
C MET A 1 -43.51 36.59 5.51
N VAL A 2 -42.22 36.49 5.80
CA VAL A 2 -41.25 35.73 5.01
C VAL A 2 -40.77 34.57 5.85
N ARG A 3 -40.61 33.39 5.25
CA ARG A 3 -40.06 32.22 5.92
C ARG A 3 -38.94 31.64 5.09
N LEU A 4 -37.77 31.54 5.70
CA LEU A 4 -36.59 30.91 5.14
C LEU A 4 -36.34 29.62 5.92
N GLY A 5 -36.21 28.51 5.22
CA GLY A 5 -35.95 27.20 5.82
C GLY A 5 -34.95 26.43 4.99
N GLU A 6 -33.87 26.01 5.62
CA GLU A 6 -32.88 25.11 5.05
C GLU A 6 -33.23 23.67 5.44
N ARG A 7 -32.92 22.74 4.54
CA ARG A 7 -33.07 21.32 4.79
C ARG A 7 -31.68 20.69 4.86
N PRO A 8 -31.27 20.15 6.00
CA PRO A 8 -29.96 19.52 6.12
C PRO A 8 -29.92 18.21 5.32
N PHE A 9 -28.73 17.86 4.83
CA PHE A 9 -28.50 16.58 4.17
C PHE A 9 -28.47 15.41 5.17
N PHE A 10 -28.00 15.66 6.39
CA PHE A 10 -27.88 14.67 7.47
C PHE A 10 -28.57 15.17 8.75
N SER A 11 -29.05 14.27 9.61
CA SER A 11 -29.66 14.65 10.89
C SER A 11 -28.61 15.08 11.93
N LYS A 12 -27.36 14.63 11.78
CA LYS A 12 -26.21 15.18 12.51
C LYS A 12 -25.65 16.36 11.73
N GLN A 13 -25.52 17.50 12.39
CA GLN A 13 -24.94 18.72 11.82
C GLN A 13 -23.83 19.22 12.73
N THR A 14 -22.70 19.58 12.14
CA THR A 14 -21.56 20.15 12.84
C THR A 14 -21.81 21.63 13.13
N TYR A 15 -21.21 22.12 14.21
CA TYR A 15 -21.31 23.51 14.60
C TYR A 15 -20.87 24.44 13.46
N GLY A 16 -21.75 25.38 13.07
CA GLY A 16 -21.51 26.33 11.98
C GLY A 16 -22.13 25.93 10.64
N GLU A 17 -22.60 24.69 10.49
CA GLU A 17 -23.39 24.21 9.34
C GLU A 17 -24.88 24.02 9.70
N ASP A 18 -25.31 24.58 10.82
CA ASP A 18 -26.64 24.37 11.38
C ASP A 18 -27.75 24.95 10.49
N PRO A 19 -28.74 24.14 10.06
CA PRO A 19 -29.78 24.57 9.14
C PRO A 19 -30.76 25.54 9.80
N ILE A 20 -30.93 26.72 9.20
CA ILE A 20 -31.82 27.75 9.76
C ILE A 20 -33.28 27.55 9.33
N ARG A 21 -34.21 27.93 10.21
CA ARG A 21 -35.64 28.00 9.91
C ARG A 21 -36.27 29.24 10.52
N ASN A 22 -35.98 30.38 9.92
CA ASN A 22 -36.37 31.69 10.43
C ASN A 22 -37.69 32.16 9.80
N SER A 23 -38.59 32.71 10.64
CA SER A 23 -39.81 33.38 10.19
C SER A 23 -39.74 34.86 10.54
N MET A 24 -39.88 35.73 9.55
CA MET A 24 -39.85 37.18 9.71
C MET A 24 -41.26 37.75 9.49
N TYR A 25 -41.73 38.50 10.47
CA TYR A 25 -43.00 39.21 10.45
C TYR A 25 -42.71 40.71 10.35
N GLY A 26 -42.92 41.29 9.17
CA GLY A 26 -42.78 42.72 8.94
C GLY A 26 -44.13 43.41 8.93
N LEU A 27 -44.18 44.62 9.49
CA LEU A 27 -45.24 45.61 9.33
C LEU A 27 -44.59 46.88 8.82
N ASP A 28 -45.03 47.34 7.66
CA ASP A 28 -44.65 48.58 7.03
C ASP A 28 -45.82 49.56 7.09
N PHE A 29 -45.50 50.82 7.39
CA PHE A 29 -46.42 51.93 7.34
C PHE A 29 -45.77 53.03 6.50
N ASP A 30 -46.47 53.44 5.45
CA ASP A 30 -46.17 54.63 4.67
C ASP A 30 -47.38 55.54 4.75
N TYR A 31 -47.17 56.74 5.26
CA TYR A 31 -48.15 57.80 5.27
C TYR A 31 -47.62 59.03 4.59
N ARG A 32 -48.24 59.37 3.47
CA ARG A 32 -48.01 60.61 2.76
C ARG A 32 -49.30 61.42 2.75
N ASN A 33 -49.20 62.66 3.19
CA ASN A 33 -50.32 63.59 3.08
C ASN A 33 -49.84 64.99 2.72
N ASP A 34 -50.67 65.69 1.96
CA ASP A 34 -50.43 67.09 1.65
C ASP A 34 -50.75 67.92 2.89
N PHE A 35 -49.87 68.85 3.24
CA PHE A 35 -50.03 69.72 4.42
C PHE A 35 -50.10 71.20 4.02
N PRO A 36 -51.22 71.65 3.40
CA PRO A 36 -51.36 73.02 2.90
C PRO A 36 -51.23 74.09 3.98
N LYS A 37 -51.55 73.77 5.23
CA LYS A 37 -51.41 74.70 6.36
C LYS A 37 -49.94 75.06 6.63
N MET A 38 -49.01 74.12 6.44
CA MET A 38 -47.57 74.41 6.54
C MET A 38 -47.10 75.30 5.38
N THR A 39 -47.53 75.01 4.14
CA THR A 39 -47.25 75.89 2.98
C THR A 39 -47.70 77.33 3.26
N ARG A 40 -48.91 77.51 3.82
CA ARG A 40 -49.45 78.83 4.17
C ARG A 40 -48.71 79.49 5.33
N TRP A 41 -48.20 78.72 6.29
CA TRP A 41 -47.44 79.26 7.42
C TRP A 41 -46.05 79.70 6.99
N LEU A 42 -45.36 78.92 6.16
CA LEU A 42 -44.07 79.28 5.56
C LEU A 42 -44.17 80.58 4.72
N ASN A 43 -45.28 80.78 4.00
CA ASN A 43 -45.55 82.01 3.24
C ASN A 43 -45.79 83.26 4.12
N LYS A 44 -45.78 83.15 5.45
CA LYS A 44 -45.81 84.30 6.37
C LYS A 44 -44.42 84.79 6.78
N LEU A 45 -43.35 84.09 6.42
CA LEU A 45 -41.99 84.56 6.65
C LEU A 45 -41.65 85.71 5.67
N PRO A 46 -41.04 86.81 6.15
CA PRO A 46 -40.68 87.92 5.28
C PRO A 46 -39.67 87.44 4.21
N PHE A 47 -39.95 87.80 2.96
CA PHE A 47 -39.19 87.44 1.74
C PHE A 47 -39.30 85.99 1.23
N TYR A 48 -40.27 85.18 1.69
CA TYR A 48 -40.52 83.82 1.18
C TYR A 48 -41.97 83.64 0.69
N SER A 49 -42.17 83.20 -0.56
CA SER A 49 -43.50 82.95 -1.15
C SER A 49 -43.45 81.82 -2.18
N THR A 50 -44.11 80.69 -1.89
CA THR A 50 -44.19 79.53 -2.78
C THR A 50 -45.64 79.06 -3.00
N LYS A 51 -45.92 78.56 -4.21
CA LYS A 51 -47.18 77.89 -4.57
C LYS A 51 -47.06 76.36 -4.55
N ALA A 52 -45.84 75.83 -4.40
CA ALA A 52 -45.60 74.39 -4.34
C ALA A 52 -46.16 73.81 -3.03
N MET A 53 -46.83 72.67 -3.11
CA MET A 53 -47.50 72.07 -1.96
C MET A 53 -46.50 71.39 -1.04
N SER A 54 -46.53 71.74 0.26
CA SER A 54 -45.78 71.01 1.28
C SER A 54 -46.47 69.68 1.53
N THR A 55 -45.70 68.62 1.60
CA THR A 55 -46.19 67.27 1.92
C THR A 55 -45.48 66.76 3.16
N ILE A 56 -46.21 66.11 4.05
CA ILE A 56 -45.62 65.34 5.16
C ILE A 56 -45.59 63.87 4.76
N THR A 57 -44.42 63.26 4.88
CA THR A 57 -44.20 61.83 4.70
C THR A 57 -43.69 61.26 6.00
N ALA A 58 -44.34 60.22 6.49
CA ALA A 58 -43.91 59.41 7.62
C ALA A 58 -43.83 57.98 7.14
N TYR A 59 -42.68 57.36 7.35
CA TYR A 59 -42.46 55.95 7.09
C TYR A 59 -42.00 55.27 8.36
N GLY A 60 -42.36 54.01 8.53
CA GLY A 60 -41.92 53.20 9.65
C GLY A 60 -42.02 51.73 9.31
N GLU A 61 -41.01 50.99 9.69
CA GLU A 61 -40.97 49.54 9.55
C GLU A 61 -40.74 48.93 10.93
N ALA A 62 -41.54 47.94 11.26
CA ALA A 62 -41.33 47.09 12.42
C ALA A 62 -41.23 45.65 11.94
N ALA A 63 -40.08 45.02 12.19
CA ALA A 63 -39.87 43.62 11.87
C ALA A 63 -39.61 42.82 13.15
N TRP A 64 -40.32 41.70 13.30
CA TRP A 64 -40.08 40.71 14.33
C TRP A 64 -39.52 39.44 13.68
N LEU A 65 -38.31 39.07 14.05
CA LEU A 65 -37.69 37.81 13.65
C LEU A 65 -37.99 36.76 14.72
N GLN A 66 -38.57 35.64 14.30
CA GLN A 66 -38.70 34.43 15.10
C GLN A 66 -37.68 33.40 14.57
N PRO A 67 -36.52 33.25 15.24
CA PRO A 67 -35.54 32.24 14.88
C PRO A 67 -36.09 30.83 15.14
N GLY A 68 -35.61 29.87 14.36
CA GLY A 68 -35.94 28.47 14.56
C GLY A 68 -34.96 27.56 13.82
N HIS A 69 -35.06 26.25 14.09
CA HIS A 69 -34.24 25.20 13.50
C HIS A 69 -35.07 24.26 12.61
N ALA A 70 -34.39 23.53 11.72
CA ALA A 70 -35.02 22.45 10.95
C ALA A 70 -35.54 21.34 11.89
N LYS A 71 -36.62 20.65 11.52
CA LYS A 71 -37.19 19.59 12.38
C LYS A 71 -36.30 18.33 12.38
N GLU A 72 -35.52 18.18 11.33
CA GLU A 72 -34.63 17.06 11.06
C GLU A 72 -33.41 17.02 12.00
N VAL A 73 -33.12 18.12 12.69
CA VAL A 73 -32.06 18.24 13.73
C VAL A 73 -32.62 18.34 15.16
N ASP A 74 -33.93 18.12 15.33
CA ASP A 74 -34.61 18.16 16.62
C ASP A 74 -34.81 16.75 17.17
N PHE A 75 -34.05 16.41 18.21
CA PHE A 75 -34.09 15.10 18.87
C PHE A 75 -34.95 15.09 20.14
N GLY A 76 -35.88 16.05 20.29
CA GLY A 76 -36.84 16.09 21.40
C GLY A 76 -36.43 16.98 22.58
N GLU A 77 -35.21 17.51 22.56
CA GLU A 77 -34.70 18.49 23.55
C GLU A 77 -34.37 19.86 22.91
N GLY A 78 -34.69 20.06 21.62
CA GLY A 78 -34.34 21.24 20.83
C GLY A 78 -33.39 20.90 19.67
N GLY A 79 -32.99 21.93 18.91
CA GLY A 79 -32.00 21.78 17.83
C GLY A 79 -30.64 21.42 18.39
N VAL A 80 -30.07 20.28 17.95
CA VAL A 80 -28.77 19.79 18.40
C VAL A 80 -27.71 20.11 17.34
N ALA A 81 -26.63 20.74 17.77
CA ALA A 81 -25.43 21.00 16.98
C ALA A 81 -24.24 20.25 17.60
N TYR A 82 -23.48 19.52 16.79
CA TYR A 82 -22.32 18.76 17.25
C TYR A 82 -21.08 19.65 17.19
N ILE A 83 -20.45 19.92 18.34
CA ILE A 83 -19.17 20.65 18.40
C ILE A 83 -18.05 19.76 17.84
N ASP A 84 -18.10 18.47 18.13
CA ASP A 84 -17.24 17.42 17.58
C ASP A 84 -18.02 16.11 17.61
N ASP A 85 -18.03 15.39 16.50
CA ASP A 85 -18.67 14.07 16.37
C ASP A 85 -17.65 12.92 16.31
N PHE A 86 -16.35 13.25 16.41
CA PHE A 86 -15.20 12.37 16.24
C PHE A 86 -15.14 11.65 14.87
N GLU A 87 -16.04 11.94 13.92
CA GLU A 87 -16.08 11.23 12.63
C GLU A 87 -14.87 11.60 11.76
N GLY A 88 -14.36 12.83 11.87
CA GLY A 88 -13.17 13.32 11.16
C GLY A 88 -11.83 13.06 11.87
N THR A 89 -11.81 12.43 13.05
CA THR A 89 -10.58 12.27 13.85
C THR A 89 -9.65 11.18 13.37
N ARG A 90 -10.09 10.40 12.36
CA ARG A 90 -9.30 9.31 11.78
C ARG A 90 -8.88 9.68 10.37
N SER A 91 -7.58 9.91 10.20
CA SER A 91 -6.90 9.88 8.91
C SER A 91 -6.20 8.53 8.77
N SER A 92 -6.35 7.87 7.63
CA SER A 92 -5.67 6.60 7.34
C SER A 92 -4.85 6.70 6.07
N ILE A 93 -3.66 6.10 6.11
CA ILE A 93 -2.77 5.96 4.97
C ILE A 93 -2.83 4.49 4.56
N ASP A 94 -3.35 4.21 3.37
CA ASP A 94 -3.42 2.83 2.87
C ASP A 94 -2.04 2.36 2.39
N LEU A 95 -1.43 1.46 3.15
CA LEU A 95 -0.12 0.90 2.81
C LEU A 95 -0.21 -0.27 1.81
N ARG A 96 -1.40 -0.74 1.45
CA ARG A 96 -1.57 -1.87 0.52
C ARG A 96 -1.34 -1.48 -0.94
N PHE A 97 -1.57 -0.21 -1.27
CA PHE A 97 -1.50 0.31 -2.64
C PHE A 97 -0.52 1.48 -2.76
N PRO A 98 0.10 1.64 -3.94
CA PRO A 98 0.20 0.66 -5.01
C PRO A 98 1.15 -0.50 -4.61
N LEU A 99 0.90 -1.72 -5.11
CA LEU A 99 1.73 -2.90 -4.78
C LEU A 99 3.21 -2.72 -5.15
N ILE A 100 3.49 -2.02 -6.24
CA ILE A 100 4.85 -1.77 -6.74
C ILE A 100 5.68 -0.86 -5.83
N SER A 101 5.08 -0.22 -4.82
CA SER A 101 5.82 0.52 -3.79
C SER A 101 6.51 -0.40 -2.77
N TRP A 102 6.14 -1.67 -2.74
CA TRP A 102 6.79 -2.68 -1.91
C TRP A 102 7.87 -3.41 -2.71
N THR A 103 9.06 -3.51 -2.13
CA THR A 103 10.18 -4.28 -2.66
C THR A 103 10.65 -5.33 -1.65
N LEU A 104 11.58 -6.19 -2.07
CA LEU A 104 12.29 -7.11 -1.20
C LEU A 104 12.99 -6.34 -0.06
N ALA A 105 12.87 -6.82 1.16
CA ALA A 105 13.57 -6.19 2.27
C ALA A 105 15.07 -6.53 2.30
N SER A 106 15.86 -5.55 2.72
CA SER A 106 17.20 -5.80 3.26
C SER A 106 17.12 -6.65 4.53
N VAL A 107 18.21 -7.30 4.91
CA VAL A 107 18.25 -8.13 6.13
C VAL A 107 18.25 -7.19 7.34
N PRO A 108 17.23 -7.25 8.23
CA PRO A 108 17.15 -6.30 9.34
C PRO A 108 18.33 -6.46 10.29
N GLN A 109 19.11 -5.40 10.47
CA GLN A 109 20.23 -5.40 11.42
C GLN A 109 19.74 -5.16 12.84
N ASN A 110 20.38 -5.79 13.83
CA ASN A 110 20.05 -5.60 15.24
C ASN A 110 18.61 -5.98 15.63
N SER A 111 17.88 -6.73 14.78
CA SER A 111 16.55 -7.25 15.13
C SER A 111 16.65 -8.10 16.40
N PRO A 112 15.99 -7.71 17.51
CA PRO A 112 16.04 -8.48 18.74
C PRO A 112 15.33 -9.83 18.55
N ASP A 113 15.97 -10.89 19.01
CA ASP A 113 15.31 -12.17 19.24
C ASP A 113 14.49 -12.12 20.56
N PRO A 114 13.57 -13.07 20.79
CA PRO A 114 12.75 -13.10 22.01
C PRO A 114 13.55 -13.23 23.33
N LEU A 115 14.84 -13.54 23.27
CA LEU A 115 15.75 -13.69 24.41
C LEU A 115 16.70 -12.48 24.56
N GLY A 116 16.54 -11.45 23.73
CA GLY A 116 17.37 -10.23 23.75
C GLY A 116 18.70 -10.33 22.99
N GLY A 117 18.90 -11.39 22.20
CA GLY A 117 20.02 -11.53 21.26
C GLY A 117 19.74 -10.90 19.89
N VAL A 118 20.69 -11.00 18.96
CA VAL A 118 20.52 -10.56 17.57
C VAL A 118 20.03 -11.74 16.72
N ARG A 119 18.85 -11.58 16.12
CA ARG A 119 18.15 -12.63 15.35
C ARG A 119 18.88 -13.01 14.07
N PHE A 120 19.43 -12.02 13.36
CA PHE A 120 20.08 -12.18 12.06
C PHE A 120 21.53 -11.70 12.13
N PRO A 121 22.46 -12.49 12.72
CA PRO A 121 23.87 -12.11 12.78
C PRO A 121 24.50 -11.94 11.39
N GLU A 122 23.97 -12.61 10.37
CA GLU A 122 24.39 -12.46 8.97
C GLU A 122 24.15 -11.06 8.39
N ALA A 123 23.26 -10.25 8.99
CA ALA A 123 22.96 -8.89 8.55
C ALA A 123 24.17 -7.93 8.68
N LEU A 124 25.18 -8.30 9.49
CA LEU A 124 26.43 -7.56 9.67
C LEU A 124 27.50 -7.91 8.63
N LEU A 125 27.29 -8.96 7.83
CA LEU A 125 28.22 -9.34 6.78
C LEU A 125 28.10 -8.37 5.61
N LYS A 126 29.22 -7.73 5.26
CA LYS A 126 29.32 -6.86 4.09
C LYS A 126 29.97 -7.62 2.94
N ASP A 127 29.46 -7.37 1.73
CA ASP A 127 29.95 -7.92 0.46
C ASP A 127 30.14 -9.45 0.51
N SER A 128 29.13 -10.16 1.01
CA SER A 128 29.20 -11.61 1.21
C SER A 128 27.86 -12.27 0.94
N VAL A 129 27.90 -13.32 0.10
CA VAL A 129 26.73 -14.20 -0.21
C VAL A 129 26.07 -14.81 1.03
N ALA A 130 26.78 -14.84 2.16
CA ALA A 130 26.26 -15.36 3.43
C ALA A 130 25.23 -14.43 4.09
N SER A 131 25.18 -13.14 3.73
CA SER A 131 24.19 -12.19 4.25
C SER A 131 22.74 -12.63 3.95
N GLY A 132 22.51 -13.29 2.81
CA GLY A 132 21.19 -13.75 2.36
C GLY A 132 20.79 -15.18 2.75
N TYR A 133 21.62 -15.94 3.49
CA TYR A 133 21.44 -17.39 3.68
C TYR A 133 20.09 -17.82 4.30
N ASN A 134 19.49 -16.98 5.14
CA ASN A 134 18.22 -17.29 5.81
C ASN A 134 17.01 -16.64 5.12
N ARG A 135 17.18 -15.96 3.99
CA ARG A 135 16.05 -15.38 3.25
C ARG A 135 15.23 -16.48 2.58
N ALA A 136 14.03 -16.73 3.09
CA ALA A 136 13.07 -17.66 2.52
C ALA A 136 12.16 -16.98 1.48
N LYS A 137 11.48 -17.82 0.69
CA LYS A 137 10.58 -17.32 -0.35
C LYS A 137 9.35 -16.65 0.28
N LEU A 138 9.13 -15.40 -0.11
CA LEU A 138 7.94 -14.62 0.19
C LEU A 138 7.37 -14.11 -1.13
N ALA A 139 6.05 -14.12 -1.25
CA ALA A 139 5.33 -13.47 -2.34
C ALA A 139 4.26 -12.55 -1.76
N TRP A 140 4.14 -11.33 -2.30
CA TRP A 140 3.15 -10.33 -1.93
C TRP A 140 2.37 -9.87 -3.16
N TYR A 141 1.05 -9.88 -3.09
CA TYR A 141 0.20 -9.60 -4.26
C TYR A 141 -1.23 -9.27 -3.86
N ASN A 142 -2.00 -8.78 -4.84
CA ASN A 142 -3.45 -8.85 -4.80
C ASN A 142 -3.87 -9.87 -5.85
N ILE A 143 -4.76 -10.79 -5.51
CA ILE A 143 -5.26 -11.75 -6.48
C ILE A 143 -6.14 -11.02 -7.50
N GLU A 144 -5.80 -11.16 -8.79
CA GLU A 144 -6.63 -10.66 -9.88
C GLU A 144 -8.07 -11.21 -9.76
N PRO A 145 -9.10 -10.34 -9.73
CA PRO A 145 -10.49 -10.77 -9.50
C PRO A 145 -11.00 -11.85 -10.45
N ILE A 146 -10.55 -11.84 -11.71
CA ILE A 146 -10.91 -12.84 -12.72
C ILE A 146 -10.51 -14.25 -12.28
N LEU A 147 -9.33 -14.43 -11.66
CA LEU A 147 -8.87 -15.74 -11.21
C LEU A 147 -9.74 -16.31 -10.08
N GLN A 148 -10.52 -15.48 -9.41
CA GLN A 148 -11.42 -15.87 -8.34
C GLN A 148 -12.88 -16.06 -8.81
N GLU A 149 -13.16 -15.84 -10.11
CA GLU A 149 -14.50 -15.93 -10.68
C GLU A 149 -14.73 -17.27 -11.39
N LYS A 150 -15.62 -18.10 -10.83
CA LYS A 150 -15.97 -19.41 -11.42
C LYS A 150 -16.72 -19.34 -12.76
N ASN A 151 -17.35 -18.20 -13.07
CA ASN A 151 -18.20 -18.04 -14.26
C ASN A 151 -17.50 -17.24 -15.38
N ASN A 152 -16.23 -16.87 -15.19
CA ASN A 152 -15.49 -16.06 -16.14
C ASN A 152 -14.70 -16.96 -17.09
N SER A 153 -14.93 -16.84 -18.40
CA SER A 153 -14.25 -17.67 -19.40
C SER A 153 -12.73 -17.46 -19.43
N ASN A 154 -12.25 -16.29 -18.99
CA ASN A 154 -10.83 -15.96 -18.91
C ASN A 154 -10.15 -16.48 -17.64
N ASN A 155 -10.91 -17.10 -16.73
CA ASN A 155 -10.35 -17.78 -15.57
C ASN A 155 -9.91 -19.20 -15.95
N PRO A 156 -8.59 -19.50 -15.99
CA PRO A 156 -8.09 -20.84 -16.25
C PRO A 156 -8.48 -21.86 -15.18
N LEU A 157 -8.88 -21.38 -13.98
CA LEU A 157 -9.28 -22.17 -12.82
C LEU A 157 -10.80 -22.23 -12.62
N GLN A 158 -11.60 -21.77 -13.59
CA GLN A 158 -13.06 -21.72 -13.48
C GLN A 158 -13.72 -23.07 -13.11
N ARG A 159 -13.09 -24.20 -13.47
CA ARG A 159 -13.56 -25.56 -13.17
C ARG A 159 -13.00 -26.15 -11.87
N GLU A 160 -11.96 -25.54 -11.29
CA GLU A 160 -11.30 -26.01 -10.06
C GLU A 160 -11.94 -25.38 -8.82
N LEU A 161 -13.18 -25.77 -8.53
CA LEU A 161 -13.97 -25.20 -7.43
C LEU A 161 -13.29 -25.37 -6.05
N THR A 162 -12.50 -26.42 -5.87
CA THR A 162 -11.72 -26.64 -4.64
C THR A 162 -10.66 -25.57 -4.47
N GLU A 163 -10.02 -25.10 -5.54
CA GLU A 163 -9.05 -24.01 -5.49
C GLU A 163 -9.73 -22.68 -5.16
N LEU A 164 -10.85 -22.40 -5.80
CA LEU A 164 -11.60 -21.13 -5.63
C LEU A 164 -12.28 -21.00 -4.26
N SER A 165 -12.46 -22.10 -3.53
CA SER A 165 -13.08 -22.14 -2.19
C SER A 165 -12.07 -22.16 -1.05
N LYS A 166 -10.76 -22.14 -1.34
CA LYS A 166 -9.73 -22.05 -0.31
C LYS A 166 -9.81 -20.71 0.42
N PRO A 167 -9.82 -20.68 1.77
CA PRO A 167 -9.81 -19.45 2.55
C PRO A 167 -8.70 -18.48 2.15
N GLU A 168 -7.55 -19.01 1.74
CA GLU A 168 -6.34 -18.28 1.39
C GLU A 168 -6.38 -17.63 0.00
N THR A 169 -7.33 -18.01 -0.87
CA THR A 169 -7.37 -17.53 -2.27
C THR A 169 -8.75 -17.09 -2.74
N ARG A 170 -9.80 -17.37 -1.96
CA ARG A 170 -11.17 -16.96 -2.27
C ARG A 170 -11.32 -15.43 -2.19
N ARG A 171 -12.38 -14.93 -2.83
CA ARG A 171 -12.82 -13.53 -2.65
C ARG A 171 -13.27 -13.31 -1.21
N VAL A 172 -12.91 -12.15 -0.66
CA VAL A 172 -13.39 -11.69 0.65
C VAL A 172 -14.46 -10.63 0.42
N LEU A 173 -15.67 -10.88 0.92
CA LEU A 173 -16.77 -9.93 0.79
C LEU A 173 -16.68 -8.86 1.88
N SER A 174 -17.03 -7.62 1.54
CA SER A 174 -17.05 -6.50 2.49
C SER A 174 -17.95 -6.79 3.70
N GLN A 175 -19.07 -7.48 3.48
CA GLN A 175 -20.01 -7.85 4.55
C GLN A 175 -19.46 -8.87 5.55
N GLU A 176 -18.42 -9.63 5.20
CA GLU A 176 -17.79 -10.58 6.13
C GLU A 176 -17.02 -9.86 7.23
N ILE A 177 -16.34 -8.75 6.88
CA ILE A 177 -15.54 -7.96 7.82
C ILE A 177 -16.39 -6.83 8.42
N PHE A 178 -17.19 -6.15 7.60
CA PHE A 178 -17.98 -4.97 7.96
C PHE A 178 -19.49 -5.20 7.73
N PRO A 179 -20.16 -6.08 8.51
CA PRO A 179 -21.57 -6.42 8.29
C PRO A 179 -22.54 -5.25 8.51
N GLN A 180 -22.13 -4.23 9.27
CA GLN A 180 -22.93 -3.04 9.53
C GLN A 180 -22.75 -1.95 8.46
N ARG A 181 -21.79 -2.13 7.54
CA ARG A 181 -21.56 -1.20 6.43
C ARG A 181 -22.50 -1.54 5.29
N THR A 182 -23.22 -0.53 4.82
CA THR A 182 -23.98 -0.65 3.57
C THR A 182 -23.00 -0.43 2.41
N ASN A 183 -22.88 -1.41 1.53
CA ASN A 183 -22.00 -1.32 0.37
C ASN A 183 -22.72 -0.67 -0.79
N ASP A 184 -22.03 0.23 -1.50
CA ASP A 184 -22.51 0.72 -2.78
C ASP A 184 -22.49 -0.39 -3.84
N LEU A 185 -23.29 -0.21 -4.90
CA LEU A 185 -23.34 -1.15 -6.03
C LEU A 185 -21.94 -1.31 -6.63
N GLY A 186 -21.44 -2.56 -6.67
CA GLY A 186 -20.11 -2.89 -7.19
C GLY A 186 -18.98 -2.91 -6.16
N GLN A 187 -19.19 -2.42 -4.93
CA GLN A 187 -18.17 -2.39 -3.86
C GLN A 187 -18.29 -3.56 -2.86
N GLY A 188 -18.85 -4.69 -3.30
CA GLY A 188 -19.10 -5.84 -2.42
C GLY A 188 -17.87 -6.67 -2.06
N VAL A 189 -16.72 -6.44 -2.70
CA VAL A 189 -15.50 -7.26 -2.58
C VAL A 189 -14.34 -6.39 -2.09
N ILE A 190 -13.61 -6.89 -1.09
CA ILE A 190 -12.42 -6.23 -0.56
C ILE A 190 -11.20 -6.76 -1.31
N ASN A 191 -10.33 -5.84 -1.75
CA ASN A 191 -8.99 -6.20 -2.22
C ASN A 191 -8.08 -6.48 -1.03
N THR A 192 -7.54 -7.70 -0.98
CA THR A 192 -6.62 -8.19 0.06
C THR A 192 -5.18 -7.94 -0.33
N PHE A 193 -4.33 -7.63 0.65
CA PHE A 193 -2.88 -7.65 0.49
C PHE A 193 -2.37 -9.01 0.98
N ASP A 194 -2.20 -9.93 0.04
CA ASP A 194 -1.91 -11.33 0.33
C ASP A 194 -0.40 -11.54 0.49
N LEU A 195 -0.01 -12.16 1.61
CA LEU A 195 1.38 -12.53 1.91
C LEU A 195 1.50 -14.05 1.99
N ALA A 196 2.20 -14.65 1.02
CA ALA A 196 2.47 -16.08 0.98
C ALA A 196 3.93 -16.36 1.35
N TYR A 197 4.15 -16.91 2.55
CA TYR A 197 5.48 -17.20 3.08
C TYR A 197 5.80 -18.70 3.05
N TYR A 198 6.94 -19.07 2.44
CA TYR A 198 7.39 -20.44 2.27
C TYR A 198 8.74 -20.66 2.99
N PRO A 199 8.76 -20.87 4.32
CA PRO A 199 9.98 -20.87 5.15
C PRO A 199 10.99 -21.99 4.84
N ARG A 200 10.60 -23.00 4.05
CA ARG A 200 11.48 -24.11 3.65
C ARG A 200 12.14 -23.88 2.30
N GLU A 201 11.64 -22.92 1.53
CA GLU A 201 12.08 -22.66 0.17
C GLU A 201 12.94 -21.39 0.17
N LYS A 202 13.97 -21.40 -0.66
CA LYS A 202 14.90 -20.28 -0.77
C LYS A 202 14.21 -19.11 -1.47
N GLY A 203 14.38 -17.91 -0.95
CA GLY A 203 13.98 -16.67 -1.63
C GLY A 203 15.08 -16.17 -2.58
N PRO A 204 14.82 -15.07 -3.30
CA PRO A 204 15.81 -14.41 -4.16
C PRO A 204 17.09 -14.03 -3.40
N TYR A 205 18.23 -14.16 -4.07
CA TYR A 205 19.58 -13.89 -3.57
C TYR A 205 19.95 -14.65 -2.30
N ASN A 206 19.38 -15.84 -2.11
CA ASN A 206 19.80 -16.76 -1.06
C ASN A 206 20.77 -17.78 -1.65
N PHE A 207 22.06 -17.70 -1.28
CA PHE A 207 23.10 -18.63 -1.73
C PHE A 207 23.43 -19.73 -0.72
N GLN A 208 22.49 -20.09 0.17
CA GLN A 208 22.65 -21.22 1.08
C GLN A 208 22.80 -22.52 0.28
N TYR A 209 23.94 -23.19 0.44
CA TYR A 209 24.26 -24.46 -0.22
C TYR A 209 24.00 -25.67 0.69
N ASP A 210 23.95 -25.47 2.01
CA ASP A 210 23.67 -26.54 2.97
C ASP A 210 22.16 -26.84 3.07
N VAL A 211 21.63 -27.47 2.03
CA VAL A 211 20.22 -27.81 1.88
C VAL A 211 19.97 -29.30 2.05
N ASP A 212 18.71 -29.69 2.22
CA ASP A 212 18.29 -31.09 2.14
C ASP A 212 18.62 -31.65 0.73
N PRO A 213 19.48 -32.67 0.60
CA PRO A 213 19.86 -33.21 -0.70
C PRO A 213 18.71 -33.78 -1.53
N ALA A 214 17.63 -34.24 -0.88
CA ALA A 214 16.50 -34.84 -1.57
C ALA A 214 15.53 -33.78 -2.13
N THR A 215 15.40 -32.64 -1.45
CA THR A 215 14.36 -31.65 -1.75
C THR A 215 14.88 -30.26 -2.10
N GLY A 216 16.16 -29.97 -1.85
CA GLY A 216 16.75 -28.64 -2.03
C GLY A 216 16.28 -27.60 -1.01
N ARG A 217 15.54 -28.03 0.03
CA ARG A 217 14.93 -27.13 1.02
C ARG A 217 15.90 -26.75 2.14
N LEU A 218 15.66 -25.59 2.75
CA LEU A 218 16.40 -25.11 3.91
C LEU A 218 16.28 -26.12 5.07
N LYS A 219 17.41 -26.52 5.65
CA LYS A 219 17.45 -27.46 6.80
C LYS A 219 16.89 -26.86 8.08
N GLN A 220 17.00 -25.54 8.25
CA GLN A 220 16.59 -24.81 9.46
C GLN A 220 15.52 -23.76 9.15
N PRO A 221 14.29 -24.16 8.76
CA PRO A 221 13.23 -23.22 8.37
C PRO A 221 12.76 -22.29 9.50
N LYS A 222 13.09 -22.60 10.77
CA LYS A 222 12.79 -21.74 11.92
C LYS A 222 13.69 -20.51 12.02
N LYS A 223 14.85 -20.53 11.37
CA LYS A 223 15.75 -19.37 11.26
C LYS A 223 15.50 -18.55 10.02
N ALA A 224 14.69 -19.08 9.09
CA ALA A 224 14.38 -18.41 7.86
C ALA A 224 13.44 -17.24 8.10
N TRP A 225 13.58 -16.19 7.30
CA TRP A 225 12.74 -15.01 7.31
C TRP A 225 12.36 -14.60 5.90
N GLY A 226 11.25 -13.90 5.74
CA GLY A 226 10.86 -13.25 4.49
C GLY A 226 10.38 -11.85 4.83
N GLY A 227 10.84 -10.86 4.08
CA GLY A 227 10.52 -9.47 4.35
C GLY A 227 10.28 -8.69 3.07
N LEU A 228 9.47 -7.66 3.20
CA LEU A 228 9.21 -6.63 2.21
C LEU A 228 9.34 -5.28 2.90
N MET A 229 9.75 -4.25 2.16
CA MET A 229 9.87 -2.89 2.67
C MET A 229 9.33 -1.89 1.66
N ARG A 230 8.94 -0.72 2.15
CA ARG A 230 8.48 0.41 1.33
C ARG A 230 8.87 1.73 1.98
N ALA A 231 9.05 2.75 1.17
CA ALA A 231 9.12 4.12 1.66
C ALA A 231 7.73 4.61 2.11
N ILE A 232 7.74 5.52 3.08
CA ILE A 232 6.56 6.22 3.57
C ILE A 232 6.72 7.69 3.20
N ASP A 233 5.77 8.23 2.43
CA ASP A 233 5.87 9.60 1.90
C ASP A 233 5.78 10.66 3.00
N GLN A 234 5.00 10.39 4.07
CA GLN A 234 4.83 11.28 5.21
C GLN A 234 5.62 10.73 6.40
N THR A 235 6.85 11.20 6.58
CA THR A 235 7.77 10.70 7.62
C THR A 235 7.55 11.33 9.00
N ASP A 236 6.88 12.49 9.06
CA ASP A 236 6.59 13.17 10.33
C ASP A 236 5.31 12.59 10.98
N PHE A 237 5.47 11.49 11.70
CA PHE A 237 4.37 10.82 12.40
C PHE A 237 3.82 11.62 13.59
N GLU A 238 4.62 12.48 14.21
CA GLU A 238 4.21 13.32 15.34
C GLU A 238 3.23 14.40 14.88
N THR A 239 3.59 15.15 13.82
CA THR A 239 2.71 16.19 13.26
C THR A 239 1.45 15.58 12.63
N ASN A 240 1.55 14.39 12.04
CA ASN A 240 0.41 13.68 11.46
C ASN A 240 -0.43 12.89 12.49
N ASN A 241 -0.02 12.86 13.76
CA ASN A 241 -0.64 12.10 14.84
C ASN A 241 -0.92 10.64 14.45
N ILE A 242 0.09 9.95 13.91
CA ILE A 242 -0.01 8.54 13.53
C ILE A 242 0.15 7.67 14.79
N GLU A 243 -0.93 7.01 15.21
CA GLU A 243 -0.97 6.27 16.47
C GLU A 243 -0.90 4.75 16.30
N PHE A 244 -1.48 4.19 15.23
CA PHE A 244 -1.65 2.75 15.07
C PHE A 244 -1.44 2.28 13.63
N ILE A 245 -0.95 1.04 13.49
CA ILE A 245 -1.09 0.26 12.26
C ILE A 245 -2.27 -0.69 12.45
N GLU A 246 -3.27 -0.59 11.59
CA GLU A 246 -4.46 -1.44 11.61
C GLU A 246 -4.49 -2.35 10.37
N PHE A 247 -4.77 -3.65 10.58
CA PHE A 247 -5.07 -4.58 9.51
C PHE A 247 -5.95 -5.73 10.00
N TRP A 248 -6.74 -6.29 9.07
CA TRP A 248 -7.47 -7.52 9.28
C TRP A 248 -6.65 -8.69 8.76
N LEU A 249 -6.35 -9.66 9.62
CA LEU A 249 -5.63 -10.87 9.25
C LEU A 249 -6.57 -12.08 9.28
N LEU A 250 -6.67 -12.79 8.16
CA LEU A 250 -7.30 -14.12 8.13
C LEU A 250 -6.48 -15.07 9.02
N ASP A 251 -7.13 -15.80 9.93
CA ASP A 251 -6.44 -16.81 10.76
C ASP A 251 -5.70 -17.82 9.86
N PRO A 252 -4.35 -17.80 9.83
CA PRO A 252 -3.58 -18.64 8.92
C PRO A 252 -3.56 -20.11 9.38
N PHE A 253 -4.10 -20.42 10.58
CA PHE A 253 -4.06 -21.75 11.18
C PHE A 253 -5.39 -22.50 11.07
N ILE A 254 -6.40 -21.98 10.35
CA ILE A 254 -7.73 -22.63 10.16
C ILE A 254 -7.59 -24.10 9.76
N ARG A 255 -6.64 -24.42 8.88
CA ARG A 255 -6.39 -25.79 8.40
C ARG A 255 -5.23 -26.51 9.08
N LYS A 256 -4.52 -25.85 9.99
CA LYS A 256 -3.30 -26.37 10.63
C LYS A 256 -3.20 -25.95 12.09
N GLN A 257 -4.17 -26.40 12.87
CA GLN A 257 -4.27 -26.10 14.31
C GLN A 257 -3.07 -26.61 15.13
N GLY A 258 -2.37 -27.66 14.67
CA GLY A 258 -1.15 -28.17 15.30
C GLY A 258 0.14 -27.42 14.96
N SER A 259 0.06 -26.24 14.34
CA SER A 259 1.24 -25.44 14.02
C SER A 259 1.90 -24.90 15.30
N ALA A 260 3.23 -24.80 15.32
CA ALA A 260 3.96 -24.13 16.40
C ALA A 260 3.83 -22.60 16.36
N GLY A 261 3.19 -22.07 15.30
CA GLY A 261 3.08 -20.65 15.06
C GLY A 261 4.30 -20.06 14.34
N GLY A 262 4.34 -18.74 14.32
CA GLY A 262 5.40 -17.90 13.78
C GLY A 262 5.25 -16.49 14.36
N GLU A 263 5.90 -15.53 13.73
CA GLU A 263 5.93 -14.14 14.19
C GLU A 263 5.88 -13.24 12.96
N LEU A 264 5.02 -12.23 13.01
CA LEU A 264 5.02 -11.11 12.08
C LEU A 264 5.72 -9.94 12.77
N VAL A 265 6.74 -9.39 12.11
CA VAL A 265 7.51 -8.28 12.65
C VAL A 265 7.33 -7.08 11.74
N ILE A 266 7.02 -5.94 12.34
CA ILE A 266 6.90 -4.65 11.64
C ILE A 266 8.01 -3.76 12.16
N ASN A 267 8.90 -3.34 11.26
CA ASN A 267 9.94 -2.36 11.56
C ASN A 267 9.47 -0.99 11.04
N LEU A 268 9.60 0.04 11.86
CA LEU A 268 9.25 1.42 11.51
C LEU A 268 10.39 2.37 11.88
N GLY A 269 10.91 3.10 10.90
CA GLY A 269 12.00 4.05 11.07
C GLY A 269 12.92 4.04 9.86
N ASN A 270 14.19 4.32 10.09
CA ASN A 270 15.23 4.19 9.08
C ASN A 270 15.62 2.72 8.96
N ILE A 271 15.35 2.14 7.80
CA ILE A 271 15.71 0.77 7.44
C ILE A 271 16.64 0.88 6.24
N SER A 272 17.65 0.03 6.18
CA SER A 272 18.60 0.09 5.07
C SER A 272 17.93 -0.27 3.74
N GLU A 273 18.22 0.51 2.71
CA GLU A 273 17.79 0.29 1.33
C GLU A 273 18.72 -0.64 0.55
N ASP A 274 19.83 -1.05 1.17
CA ASP A 274 20.84 -1.99 0.65
C ASP A 274 20.30 -3.44 0.77
N ILE A 275 19.60 -3.90 -0.28
CA ILE A 275 18.95 -5.22 -0.36
C ILE A 275 20.01 -6.31 -0.51
N LEU A 276 21.01 -6.05 -1.36
CA LEU A 276 22.21 -6.85 -1.53
C LEU A 276 23.38 -6.20 -0.81
N LYS A 277 23.60 -6.57 0.45
CA LYS A 277 24.57 -5.94 1.37
C LYS A 277 26.02 -5.82 0.86
N ASP A 278 26.28 -4.89 -0.04
CA ASP A 278 27.59 -4.59 -0.63
C ASP A 278 27.94 -3.08 -0.54
N GLY A 279 27.01 -2.25 -0.07
CA GLY A 279 27.17 -0.82 0.11
C GLY A 279 27.24 -0.04 -1.20
N LYS A 280 26.72 -0.61 -2.30
CA LYS A 280 26.63 0.03 -3.60
C LYS A 280 25.18 0.19 -4.01
N ARG A 281 24.85 1.32 -4.62
CA ARG A 281 23.50 1.59 -5.12
C ARG A 281 23.29 0.85 -6.43
N GLN A 282 22.45 -0.18 -6.44
CA GLN A 282 22.00 -0.79 -7.69
C GLN A 282 20.85 -0.01 -8.33
N TYR A 283 20.87 0.10 -9.66
CA TYR A 283 19.72 0.49 -10.46
C TYR A 283 19.85 -0.05 -11.89
N GLU A 284 18.84 -0.77 -12.34
CA GLU A 284 18.85 -1.56 -13.58
C GLU A 284 19.08 -0.75 -14.86
N ASN A 285 18.49 0.45 -14.96
CA ASN A 285 18.64 1.28 -16.15
C ASN A 285 20.01 1.97 -16.25
N GLY A 286 20.90 1.76 -15.27
CA GLY A 286 22.30 2.13 -15.33
C GLY A 286 23.21 1.02 -15.86
N LEU A 287 22.68 -0.15 -16.22
CA LEU A 287 23.47 -1.28 -16.70
C LEU A 287 23.82 -1.14 -18.19
N PRO A 288 24.98 -1.66 -18.63
CA PRO A 288 25.40 -1.60 -20.02
C PRO A 288 24.47 -2.41 -20.92
N THR A 289 24.14 -1.84 -22.07
CA THR A 289 23.26 -2.46 -23.06
C THR A 289 24.00 -2.62 -24.40
N PRO A 290 23.44 -3.38 -25.36
CA PRO A 290 23.99 -3.46 -26.70
C PRO A 290 24.18 -2.09 -27.37
N THR A 291 23.27 -1.14 -27.12
CA THR A 291 23.36 0.25 -27.62
C THR A 291 24.31 1.13 -26.80
N GLN A 292 24.52 0.81 -25.52
CA GLN A 292 25.37 1.56 -24.58
C GLN A 292 26.35 0.64 -23.83
N GLN A 293 27.38 0.16 -24.52
CA GLN A 293 28.30 -0.85 -23.97
C GLN A 293 29.35 -0.29 -22.99
N ASN A 294 29.63 1.01 -23.04
CA ASN A 294 30.75 1.62 -22.31
C ASN A 294 30.34 2.20 -20.94
N ILE A 295 29.32 1.64 -20.30
CA ILE A 295 28.94 2.07 -18.95
C ILE A 295 29.87 1.42 -17.93
N PRO A 296 30.60 2.20 -17.11
CA PRO A 296 31.50 1.65 -16.12
C PRO A 296 30.71 0.98 -15.00
N LEU A 297 31.07 -0.26 -14.70
CA LEU A 297 30.52 -1.03 -13.58
C LEU A 297 31.55 -1.15 -12.44
N ASP A 298 31.05 -1.33 -11.22
CA ASP A 298 31.76 -1.94 -10.11
C ASP A 298 31.26 -3.39 -9.96
N GLU A 299 32.15 -4.32 -9.63
CA GLU A 299 31.80 -5.71 -9.35
C GLU A 299 31.99 -5.98 -7.85
N THR A 300 30.98 -6.53 -7.20
CA THR A 300 30.99 -6.98 -5.80
C THR A 300 30.85 -8.51 -5.79
N ASN A 301 30.89 -9.14 -4.61
CA ASN A 301 30.62 -10.57 -4.48
C ASN A 301 29.12 -10.90 -4.67
N LEU A 302 28.25 -9.89 -4.72
CA LEU A 302 26.80 -10.02 -4.79
C LEU A 302 26.19 -9.49 -6.10
N ALA A 303 26.76 -8.43 -6.68
CA ALA A 303 26.21 -7.76 -7.83
C ALA A 303 27.25 -7.14 -8.78
N LYS A 304 26.77 -6.75 -9.96
CA LYS A 304 27.41 -5.81 -10.89
C LYS A 304 26.60 -4.53 -10.90
N VAL A 305 27.21 -3.46 -10.39
CA VAL A 305 26.50 -2.20 -10.12
C VAL A 305 27.02 -1.05 -10.98
N PRO A 306 26.18 -0.13 -11.44
CA PRO A 306 26.63 1.07 -12.13
C PRO A 306 27.57 1.91 -11.26
N ARG A 307 28.74 2.27 -11.78
CA ARG A 307 29.73 3.08 -11.04
C ARG A 307 29.24 4.51 -10.79
N ASN A 308 28.39 5.04 -11.68
CA ASN A 308 27.84 6.37 -11.52
C ASN A 308 26.69 6.32 -10.50
N PRO A 309 26.75 7.01 -9.36
CA PRO A 309 25.68 6.96 -8.37
C PRO A 309 24.44 7.78 -8.76
N ILE A 310 24.53 8.63 -9.79
CA ILE A 310 23.45 9.52 -10.20
C ILE A 310 22.62 8.86 -11.31
N GLN A 311 21.39 8.49 -10.97
CA GLN A 311 20.36 8.10 -11.93
C GLN A 311 19.68 9.36 -12.47
N VAL A 312 19.84 9.65 -13.76
CA VAL A 312 19.26 10.87 -14.38
C VAL A 312 17.76 10.73 -14.60
N THR A 313 17.31 9.53 -14.95
CA THR A 313 15.90 9.21 -15.21
C THR A 313 15.60 7.83 -14.68
N ASN A 314 14.45 7.64 -14.03
CA ASN A 314 13.98 6.31 -13.61
C ASN A 314 13.07 5.70 -14.68
N ALA A 315 13.69 5.25 -15.78
CA ALA A 315 13.02 4.60 -16.90
C ALA A 315 14.02 3.74 -17.69
N PHE A 316 13.51 2.66 -18.27
CA PHE A 316 14.25 1.80 -19.20
C PHE A 316 14.52 2.49 -20.54
N SER A 317 15.45 1.92 -21.32
CA SER A 317 15.65 2.28 -22.73
C SER A 317 14.35 2.08 -23.54
N ASN A 318 14.19 2.91 -24.57
CA ASN A 318 13.10 2.77 -25.54
C ASN A 318 13.37 1.66 -26.57
N ASP A 319 14.60 1.13 -26.64
CA ASP A 319 14.97 0.01 -27.50
C ASP A 319 14.59 -1.32 -26.83
N PRO A 320 13.71 -2.15 -27.44
CA PRO A 320 13.35 -3.46 -26.90
C PRO A 320 14.53 -4.42 -26.73
N GLU A 321 15.58 -4.31 -27.57
CA GLU A 321 16.75 -5.19 -27.52
C GLU A 321 17.65 -4.90 -26.32
N ASP A 322 17.53 -3.71 -25.71
CA ASP A 322 18.24 -3.35 -24.49
C ASP A 322 17.58 -3.93 -23.24
N ARG A 323 16.27 -4.20 -23.26
CA ARG A 323 15.51 -4.62 -22.07
C ARG A 323 16.09 -5.86 -21.37
N PRO A 324 16.43 -6.96 -22.08
CA PRO A 324 16.97 -8.16 -21.44
C PRO A 324 18.33 -7.97 -20.75
N PHE A 325 19.00 -6.84 -20.97
CA PHE A 325 20.28 -6.50 -20.34
C PHE A 325 20.13 -5.47 -19.20
N GLN A 326 18.97 -4.81 -19.12
CA GLN A 326 18.64 -3.86 -18.05
C GLN A 326 17.78 -4.53 -16.97
N ASP A 327 16.74 -5.25 -17.37
CA ASP A 327 15.77 -5.94 -16.48
C ASP A 327 16.35 -7.30 -16.01
N VAL A 328 17.40 -7.23 -15.20
CA VAL A 328 18.21 -8.37 -14.72
C VAL A 328 18.30 -8.43 -13.19
N GLY A 329 17.49 -7.65 -12.49
CA GLY A 329 17.39 -7.64 -11.04
C GLY A 329 18.51 -6.91 -10.29
N TYR A 330 18.51 -7.12 -8.97
CA TYR A 330 19.40 -6.42 -8.04
C TYR A 330 20.87 -6.87 -8.18
N ASP A 331 21.15 -8.04 -8.74
CA ASP A 331 22.53 -8.49 -8.96
C ASP A 331 23.16 -7.91 -10.24
N GLY A 332 22.37 -7.26 -11.11
CA GLY A 332 22.85 -6.64 -12.34
C GLY A 332 23.44 -7.64 -13.34
N ALA A 333 23.07 -8.91 -13.27
CA ALA A 333 23.64 -9.98 -14.07
C ALA A 333 22.55 -10.83 -14.72
N THR A 334 22.76 -11.23 -15.97
CA THR A 334 21.91 -12.26 -16.58
C THR A 334 22.21 -13.63 -15.97
N ASP A 335 21.29 -14.60 -16.07
CA ASP A 335 21.47 -15.98 -15.60
C ASP A 335 22.84 -16.58 -16.05
N THR A 336 23.23 -16.29 -17.29
CA THR A 336 24.50 -16.78 -17.87
C THR A 336 25.75 -16.12 -17.30
N ALA A 337 25.63 -14.89 -16.79
CA ALA A 337 26.67 -14.18 -16.08
C ALA A 337 26.70 -14.60 -14.60
N GLU A 338 25.53 -14.80 -13.98
CA GLU A 338 25.39 -15.33 -12.63
C GLU A 338 26.07 -16.68 -12.46
N GLN A 339 25.97 -17.60 -13.43
CA GLN A 339 26.66 -18.89 -13.38
C GLN A 339 28.18 -18.75 -13.16
N ARG A 340 28.79 -17.70 -13.74
CA ARG A 340 30.21 -17.40 -13.58
C ARG A 340 30.48 -16.72 -12.24
N MET A 341 29.64 -15.76 -11.87
CA MET A 341 29.76 -15.01 -10.63
C MET A 341 29.60 -15.90 -9.39
N PHE A 342 28.61 -16.78 -9.40
CA PHE A 342 28.28 -17.67 -8.29
C PHE A 342 28.78 -19.11 -8.50
N ALA A 343 29.82 -19.29 -9.33
CA ALA A 343 30.43 -20.60 -9.59
C ALA A 343 30.87 -21.32 -8.30
N ASN A 344 31.36 -20.57 -7.30
CA ASN A 344 31.71 -21.11 -5.98
C ASN A 344 30.50 -21.68 -5.23
N TYR A 345 29.36 -21.00 -5.28
CA TYR A 345 28.10 -21.48 -4.69
C TYR A 345 27.61 -22.74 -5.42
N LEU A 346 27.58 -22.72 -6.76
CA LEU A 346 27.18 -23.86 -7.57
C LEU A 346 28.06 -25.09 -7.27
N ASN A 347 29.39 -24.93 -7.24
CA ASN A 347 30.31 -26.02 -6.92
C ASN A 347 30.02 -26.63 -5.53
N ARG A 348 29.77 -25.79 -4.51
CA ARG A 348 29.42 -26.26 -3.16
C ARG A 348 28.08 -26.98 -3.14
N LEU A 349 27.07 -26.43 -3.81
CA LEU A 349 25.75 -27.06 -3.93
C LEU A 349 25.86 -28.41 -4.64
N GLY A 350 26.62 -28.48 -5.74
CA GLY A 350 26.87 -29.70 -6.51
C GLY A 350 27.50 -30.81 -5.66
N ASN A 351 28.36 -30.48 -4.70
CA ASN A 351 28.92 -31.45 -3.75
C ASN A 351 27.88 -31.98 -2.74
N VAL A 352 26.84 -31.21 -2.44
CA VAL A 352 25.78 -31.58 -1.47
C VAL A 352 24.68 -32.40 -2.14
N VAL A 353 24.20 -31.95 -3.31
CA VAL A 353 23.01 -32.53 -3.96
C VAL A 353 23.33 -33.39 -5.18
N GLY A 354 24.56 -33.30 -5.71
CA GLY A 354 24.95 -33.89 -6.99
C GLY A 354 24.56 -33.03 -8.19
N THR A 355 25.46 -32.89 -9.17
CA THR A 355 25.26 -32.04 -10.35
C THR A 355 24.15 -32.52 -11.29
N SER A 356 23.80 -33.80 -11.24
CA SER A 356 22.67 -34.37 -12.00
C SER A 356 21.31 -34.21 -11.30
N SER A 357 21.27 -33.66 -10.09
CA SER A 357 20.02 -33.50 -9.36
C SER A 357 19.16 -32.37 -9.95
N PRO A 358 17.82 -32.47 -9.89
CA PRO A 358 16.93 -31.37 -10.29
C PRO A 358 17.20 -30.08 -9.51
N VAL A 359 17.62 -30.19 -8.25
CA VAL A 359 17.97 -29.05 -7.40
C VAL A 359 19.16 -28.28 -7.95
N TYR A 360 20.24 -28.99 -8.33
CA TYR A 360 21.40 -28.36 -8.95
C TYR A 360 21.05 -27.76 -10.31
N GLN A 361 20.29 -28.47 -11.14
CA GLN A 361 19.92 -27.99 -12.48
C GLN A 361 19.05 -26.72 -12.41
N ALA A 362 18.12 -26.65 -11.45
CA ALA A 362 17.35 -25.44 -11.21
C ALA A 362 18.23 -24.27 -10.74
N ALA A 363 19.12 -24.51 -9.76
CA ALA A 363 20.05 -23.48 -9.28
C ALA A 363 21.10 -23.08 -10.33
N ALA A 364 21.46 -23.96 -11.26
CA ALA A 364 22.36 -23.60 -12.35
C ALA A 364 21.65 -22.78 -13.44
N ALA A 365 20.35 -22.99 -13.63
CA ALA A 365 19.55 -22.20 -14.56
C ALA A 365 19.27 -20.79 -14.04
N ASP A 366 19.11 -20.65 -12.71
CA ASP A 366 18.81 -19.40 -12.02
C ASP A 366 19.57 -19.39 -10.67
N PRO A 367 20.87 -19.03 -10.66
CA PRO A 367 21.69 -19.01 -9.44
C PRO A 367 21.18 -18.06 -8.35
N SER A 368 20.69 -16.88 -8.72
CA SER A 368 20.14 -15.87 -7.82
C SER A 368 18.70 -16.16 -7.36
N ALA A 369 17.99 -17.10 -7.99
CA ALA A 369 16.60 -17.45 -7.70
C ALA A 369 15.63 -16.26 -7.83
N ASP A 370 15.92 -15.34 -8.74
CA ASP A 370 15.31 -14.02 -8.87
C ASP A 370 14.59 -13.82 -10.22
N ASN A 371 14.44 -14.89 -11.00
CA ASN A 371 13.66 -14.87 -12.24
C ASN A 371 12.16 -14.68 -12.02
N PHE A 372 11.60 -13.71 -12.71
CA PHE A 372 10.19 -13.36 -12.70
C PHE A 372 9.31 -14.41 -13.38
N LYS A 373 8.09 -14.58 -12.88
CA LYS A 373 7.05 -15.33 -13.59
C LYS A 373 5.66 -14.75 -13.37
N GLY A 374 5.06 -14.23 -14.43
CA GLY A 374 3.71 -13.67 -14.42
C GLY A 374 2.64 -14.71 -14.09
N TYR A 375 1.60 -14.35 -13.33
CA TYR A 375 0.54 -15.27 -12.88
C TYR A 375 -0.33 -15.85 -14.02
N ARG A 376 -0.25 -15.26 -15.22
CA ARG A 376 -0.87 -15.72 -16.48
C ARG A 376 0.11 -16.39 -17.45
N ASP A 377 1.33 -16.68 -17.02
CA ASP A 377 2.34 -17.34 -17.84
C ASP A 377 1.83 -18.65 -18.46
N ALA A 378 2.21 -18.89 -19.71
CA ALA A 378 1.71 -19.99 -20.54
C ALA A 378 2.12 -21.38 -20.02
N SER A 379 3.18 -21.48 -19.22
CA SER A 379 3.58 -22.73 -18.60
C SER A 379 2.62 -23.19 -17.48
N PHE A 380 1.77 -22.29 -16.96
CA PHE A 380 0.80 -22.64 -15.94
C PHE A 380 -0.44 -23.32 -16.53
N THR A 381 -0.75 -24.50 -16.00
CA THR A 381 -1.89 -25.30 -16.45
C THR A 381 -3.17 -24.97 -15.68
N ASN A 382 -4.30 -25.51 -16.13
CA ASN A 382 -5.57 -25.45 -15.39
C ASN A 382 -5.52 -26.17 -14.02
N LYS A 383 -4.45 -26.91 -13.70
CA LYS A 383 -4.22 -27.53 -12.39
C LYS A 383 -3.32 -26.71 -11.47
N THR A 384 -2.67 -25.67 -12.00
CA THR A 384 -1.79 -24.80 -11.22
C THR A 384 -2.64 -23.79 -10.43
N GLY A 385 -2.73 -23.99 -9.12
CA GLY A 385 -3.53 -23.14 -8.22
C GLY A 385 -3.03 -21.70 -8.14
N ILE A 386 -3.81 -20.84 -7.46
CA ILE A 386 -3.56 -19.40 -7.40
C ILE A 386 -2.25 -19.12 -6.66
N LEU A 387 -2.01 -19.73 -5.50
CA LEU A 387 -0.78 -19.50 -4.73
C LEU A 387 0.49 -19.82 -5.54
N GLU A 388 0.48 -20.88 -6.34
CA GLU A 388 1.64 -21.26 -7.16
C GLU A 388 1.86 -20.28 -8.33
N ARG A 389 0.77 -19.73 -8.90
CA ARG A 389 0.84 -18.73 -9.98
C ARG A 389 1.49 -17.43 -9.54
N TYR A 390 1.24 -17.01 -8.31
CA TYR A 390 1.81 -15.77 -7.75
C TYR A 390 3.16 -15.96 -7.06
N LYS A 391 3.67 -17.19 -6.99
CA LYS A 391 4.86 -17.51 -6.18
C LYS A 391 6.11 -16.74 -6.60
N ASN A 392 6.30 -16.48 -7.89
CA ASN A 392 7.47 -15.76 -8.44
C ASN A 392 7.08 -14.42 -9.08
N ILE A 393 5.99 -13.81 -8.63
CA ILE A 393 5.50 -12.55 -9.21
C ILE A 393 6.31 -11.32 -8.78
N ASN A 394 7.06 -11.42 -7.68
CA ASN A 394 7.83 -10.31 -7.11
C ASN A 394 9.33 -10.42 -7.39
N ASN A 395 9.71 -11.41 -8.18
CA ASN A 395 11.09 -11.63 -8.57
C ASN A 395 11.49 -10.57 -9.60
N PRO A 396 12.65 -9.91 -9.46
CA PRO A 396 12.98 -8.71 -10.23
C PRO A 396 13.46 -8.99 -11.66
N HIS A 397 14.28 -10.03 -11.89
CA HIS A 397 14.82 -10.31 -13.21
C HIS A 397 13.71 -10.69 -14.20
N GLY A 398 13.49 -9.84 -15.20
CA GLY A 398 12.49 -10.05 -16.26
C GLY A 398 11.07 -9.65 -15.85
N ASN A 399 10.91 -8.80 -14.83
CA ASN A 399 9.60 -8.38 -14.31
C ASN A 399 8.95 -7.26 -15.12
N SER A 400 9.69 -6.69 -16.06
CA SER A 400 9.31 -5.58 -16.92
C SER A 400 9.42 -5.94 -18.41
N PRO A 401 8.83 -7.07 -18.89
CA PRO A 401 8.90 -7.47 -20.28
C PRO A 401 8.22 -6.46 -21.20
N VAL A 402 8.80 -6.25 -22.39
CA VAL A 402 8.19 -5.41 -23.43
C VAL A 402 6.97 -6.11 -24.01
N ALA A 403 5.80 -5.47 -23.92
CA ALA A 403 4.57 -6.03 -24.48
C ALA A 403 4.65 -6.12 -26.01
N THR A 404 4.30 -7.26 -26.57
CA THR A 404 4.21 -7.47 -28.01
C THR A 404 2.77 -7.36 -28.50
N SER A 405 2.55 -7.02 -29.78
CA SER A 405 1.20 -6.84 -30.33
C SER A 405 0.32 -8.10 -30.30
N ASN A 406 0.92 -9.28 -30.05
CA ASN A 406 0.22 -10.56 -29.98
C ASN A 406 -0.16 -10.96 -28.55
N ASP A 407 0.28 -10.20 -27.54
CA ASP A 407 0.01 -10.52 -26.14
C ASP A 407 -1.44 -10.18 -25.77
N GLN A 408 -2.20 -11.21 -25.38
CA GLN A 408 -3.59 -11.04 -24.93
C GLN A 408 -3.67 -10.37 -23.55
N PHE A 409 -2.63 -10.51 -22.73
CA PHE A 409 -2.57 -10.01 -21.36
C PHE A 409 -1.22 -9.33 -21.10
N THR A 410 -1.24 -8.26 -20.30
CA THR A 410 0.00 -7.67 -19.77
C THR A 410 0.58 -8.60 -18.72
N ASN A 411 1.79 -9.11 -18.96
CA ASN A 411 2.50 -9.98 -18.03
C ASN A 411 3.52 -9.22 -17.17
N ALA A 412 3.79 -7.94 -17.46
CA ALA A 412 4.71 -7.13 -16.68
C ALA A 412 4.16 -6.81 -15.29
N PHE A 413 4.99 -6.94 -14.27
CA PHE A 413 4.67 -6.54 -12.91
C PHE A 413 4.88 -5.03 -12.71
N THR A 414 5.95 -4.49 -13.30
CA THR A 414 6.27 -3.07 -13.29
C THR A 414 6.74 -2.63 -14.67
N LEU A 415 6.80 -1.31 -14.88
CA LEU A 415 7.43 -0.68 -16.05
C LEU A 415 8.64 0.17 -15.64
N TYR A 416 8.90 0.24 -14.33
CA TYR A 416 10.01 0.97 -13.75
C TYR A 416 11.15 0.00 -13.44
N PRO A 417 12.40 0.40 -13.72
CA PRO A 417 13.59 -0.33 -13.28
C PRO A 417 13.59 -0.61 -11.78
N ASP A 418 14.05 -1.80 -11.39
CA ASP A 418 14.37 -2.11 -9.99
C ASP A 418 15.61 -1.33 -9.54
N GLN A 419 15.58 -0.81 -8.31
CA GLN A 419 16.64 0.01 -7.75
C GLN A 419 16.68 -0.03 -6.22
N GLU A 420 17.88 0.11 -5.65
CA GLU A 420 18.15 0.26 -4.22
C GLU A 420 18.16 1.74 -3.83
N GLU A 421 16.99 2.36 -3.97
CA GLU A 421 16.66 3.71 -3.51
C GLU A 421 15.13 3.82 -3.55
N LEU A 422 14.49 3.86 -2.38
CA LEU A 422 13.03 3.76 -2.28
C LEU A 422 12.37 5.13 -2.05
N ASN A 423 13.08 6.02 -1.37
CA ASN A 423 12.58 7.34 -0.98
C ASN A 423 12.84 8.46 -2.01
N ARG A 424 13.49 8.17 -3.14
CA ARG A 424 13.74 9.11 -4.25
C ARG A 424 14.69 10.28 -3.93
N ASP A 425 15.61 10.12 -2.99
CA ASP A 425 16.59 11.15 -2.61
C ASP A 425 17.95 11.08 -3.36
N ASN A 426 18.09 10.13 -4.29
CA ASN A 426 19.29 9.79 -5.07
C ASN A 426 20.49 9.28 -4.29
N THR A 427 20.28 8.83 -3.05
CA THR A 427 21.32 8.24 -2.21
C THR A 427 20.91 6.84 -1.75
N LEU A 428 21.89 6.03 -1.37
CA LEU A 428 21.64 4.75 -0.73
C LEU A 428 21.72 4.94 0.78
N ASN A 429 20.65 4.61 1.50
CA ASN A 429 20.69 4.62 2.95
C ASN A 429 21.06 3.25 3.53
N GLU A 430 22.20 3.17 4.24
CA GLU A 430 22.64 1.98 4.99
C GLU A 430 22.24 2.01 6.48
N VAL A 431 21.66 3.13 6.96
CA VAL A 431 21.36 3.33 8.39
C VAL A 431 20.18 2.48 8.84
N GLU A 432 20.35 1.85 10.00
CA GLU A 432 19.35 0.98 10.65
C GLU A 432 19.00 1.57 12.02
N GLU A 433 17.94 2.38 12.05
CA GLU A 433 17.40 3.02 13.24
C GLU A 433 15.87 2.92 13.21
N TYR A 434 15.34 1.84 13.79
CA TYR A 434 13.92 1.54 13.72
C TYR A 434 13.35 1.04 15.04
N PHE A 435 12.04 1.22 15.21
CA PHE A 435 11.23 0.57 16.21
C PHE A 435 10.73 -0.77 15.67
N GLN A 436 10.81 -1.82 16.47
CA GLN A 436 10.34 -3.15 16.11
C GLN A 436 9.07 -3.51 16.87
N TYR A 437 8.00 -3.83 16.15
CA TYR A 437 6.74 -4.32 16.70
C TYR A 437 6.58 -5.79 16.31
N SER A 438 6.60 -6.67 17.31
CA SER A 438 6.46 -8.11 17.12
C SER A 438 5.03 -8.57 17.44
N ILE A 439 4.45 -9.32 16.50
CA ILE A 439 3.11 -9.89 16.58
C ILE A 439 3.24 -11.41 16.50
N ASP A 440 3.02 -12.08 17.62
CA ASP A 440 3.00 -13.54 17.71
C ASP A 440 1.80 -14.11 16.93
N LEU A 441 2.08 -14.95 15.93
CA LEU A 441 1.06 -15.67 15.17
C LEU A 441 1.00 -17.12 15.66
N LYS A 442 -0.02 -17.46 16.44
CA LYS A 442 -0.20 -18.81 16.99
C LYS A 442 -1.60 -19.35 16.67
N PRO A 443 -1.82 -20.67 16.66
CA PRO A 443 -3.18 -21.20 16.62
C PRO A 443 -4.00 -20.68 17.81
N ASN A 444 -5.30 -20.46 17.60
CA ASN A 444 -6.25 -20.04 18.64
C ASN A 444 -5.96 -18.66 19.28
N MET A 445 -5.47 -17.69 18.51
CA MET A 445 -5.35 -16.29 18.99
C MET A 445 -6.69 -15.78 19.53
N GLN A 446 -6.64 -15.19 20.73
CA GLN A 446 -7.76 -14.59 21.44
C GLN A 446 -7.54 -13.08 21.55
N THR A 447 -8.64 -12.34 21.64
CA THR A 447 -8.63 -10.89 21.91
C THR A 447 -8.16 -10.59 23.35
N SER A 448 -7.99 -9.31 23.64
CA SER A 448 -7.73 -8.80 25.01
C SER A 448 -8.60 -9.49 26.08
N PRO A 449 -8.05 -9.87 27.25
CA PRO A 449 -6.77 -9.43 27.82
C PRO A 449 -5.56 -10.30 27.44
N VAL A 450 -5.73 -11.30 26.57
CA VAL A 450 -4.67 -12.30 26.29
C VAL A 450 -3.65 -11.80 25.27
N ASN A 451 -4.07 -11.03 24.28
CA ASN A 451 -3.21 -10.42 23.28
C ASN A 451 -3.40 -8.89 23.29
N PRO A 452 -2.33 -8.09 23.45
CA PRO A 452 -2.44 -6.63 23.54
C PRO A 452 -2.76 -5.95 22.21
N TYR A 453 -2.55 -6.63 21.06
CA TYR A 453 -2.73 -6.07 19.72
C TYR A 453 -4.01 -6.54 19.03
N ILE A 454 -4.61 -7.65 19.47
CA ILE A 454 -5.84 -8.18 18.85
C ILE A 454 -7.05 -7.57 19.55
N THR A 455 -7.69 -6.64 18.84
CA THR A 455 -8.89 -5.92 19.31
C THR A 455 -10.16 -6.71 19.02
N ASP A 456 -10.29 -7.27 17.81
CA ASP A 456 -11.50 -7.96 17.35
C ASP A 456 -11.21 -9.33 16.70
N LYS A 457 -12.22 -10.20 16.74
CA LYS A 457 -12.25 -11.50 16.04
C LYS A 457 -13.66 -11.72 15.46
N ARG A 458 -13.74 -12.22 14.23
CA ARG A 458 -15.00 -12.57 13.57
C ARG A 458 -15.02 -14.00 13.05
#